data_AF-V1CIZ3-F1
#
_entry.id   AF-V1CIZ3-F1
#
_cell.length_a   1.000
_cell.length_b   1.000
_cell.length_c   1.000
_cell.angle_alpha   90.00
_cell.angle_beta   90.00
_cell.angle_gamma   90.00
#
_symmetry.space_group_name_H-M   'P 1'
#
loop_
_entity.id
_entity.type
_entity.pdbx_description
1 polymer ?
#
loop_
_entity_poly.entity_id
_entity_poly.type
_entity_poly.pdbx_seq_one_letter_code
_entity_poly.pdbx_strand_id
1 'polypeptide(L)'
;MDNNGGKMQVLKEAIRNKILQAAEEVFYAKDYRSARLIDIAKKAGVPVALIYTYFKNKEELFGEIVITIYAKIIRNINEMEYVGEMGSDNFNRIGKLQMSELLLEHKKLVILMDKAAGTKFVDSRVDITKRLQKTIKKKIEGYSENK
;
A
#
# COMPACT_ATOMS: atom_id res chain seq x y z
N MET A 1 -30.13 26.51 7.84
CA MET A 1 -29.44 25.20 7.87
C MET A 1 -28.03 25.43 7.35
N ASP A 2 -27.03 25.13 8.18
CA ASP A 2 -25.66 25.60 8.03
C ASP A 2 -24.89 24.77 6.99
N ASN A 3 -24.96 25.18 5.71
CA ASN A 3 -24.28 24.54 4.58
C ASN A 3 -22.75 24.79 4.57
N ASN A 4 -22.22 25.46 5.59
CA ASN A 4 -20.83 25.88 5.68
C ASN A 4 -19.91 24.78 6.24
N GLY A 5 -20.42 23.94 7.14
CA GLY A 5 -19.67 22.81 7.72
C GLY A 5 -19.34 21.72 6.70
N GLY A 6 -20.29 21.37 5.82
CA GLY A 6 -20.08 20.39 4.75
C GLY A 6 -19.05 20.86 3.72
N LYS A 7 -19.11 22.13 3.31
CA LYS A 7 -18.16 22.71 2.35
C LYS A 7 -16.73 22.77 2.89
N MET A 8 -16.57 23.10 4.18
CA MET A 8 -15.26 23.12 4.84
C MET A 8 -14.64 21.73 4.95
N GLN A 9 -15.44 20.71 5.31
CA GLN A 9 -14.98 19.33 5.41
C GLN A 9 -14.50 18.80 4.05
N VAL A 10 -15.26 19.05 2.97
CA VAL A 10 -14.88 18.65 1.60
C VAL A 10 -13.55 19.31 1.17
N LEU A 11 -13.36 20.59 1.47
CA LEU A 11 -12.11 21.29 1.16
C LEU A 11 -10.92 20.70 1.91
N LYS A 12 -11.11 20.37 3.19
CA LYS A 12 -10.10 19.73 4.04
C LYS A 12 -9.69 18.37 3.48
N GLU A 13 -10.65 17.55 3.07
CA GLU A 13 -10.38 16.25 2.45
C GLU A 13 -9.68 16.38 1.09
N ALA A 14 -10.08 17.34 0.27
CA ALA A 14 -9.42 17.60 -1.02
C ALA A 14 -7.95 17.97 -0.84
N ILE A 15 -7.62 18.84 0.14
CA ILE A 15 -6.23 19.20 0.46
C ILE A 15 -5.45 17.99 0.98
N ARG A 16 -6.04 17.21 1.90
CA ARG A 16 -5.41 15.98 2.42
C ARG A 16 -5.06 15.02 1.29
N ASN A 17 -5.99 14.79 0.36
CA ASN A 17 -5.81 13.90 -0.78
C ASN A 17 -4.75 14.43 -1.75
N LYS A 18 -4.70 15.75 -1.97
CA LYS A 18 -3.67 16.39 -2.80
C LYS A 18 -2.26 16.17 -2.21
N ILE A 19 -2.13 16.26 -0.89
CA ILE A 19 -0.85 15.99 -0.20
C ILE A 19 -0.48 14.51 -0.34
N LEU A 20 -1.43 13.58 -0.15
CA LEU A 20 -1.19 12.14 -0.30
C LEU A 20 -0.73 11.76 -1.72
N GLN A 21 -1.40 12.28 -2.75
CA GLN A 21 -1.02 12.05 -4.14
C GLN A 21 0.38 12.57 -4.44
N ALA A 22 0.70 13.79 -3.99
CA ALA A 22 2.03 14.35 -4.16
C ALA A 22 3.10 13.52 -3.42
N ALA A 23 2.78 13.06 -2.21
CA ALA A 23 3.67 12.24 -1.41
C ALA A 23 3.94 10.87 -2.04
N GLU A 24 2.90 10.21 -2.56
CA GLU A 24 3.03 8.94 -3.29
C GLU A 24 4.04 9.07 -4.43
N GLU A 25 3.88 10.09 -5.27
CA GLU A 25 4.79 10.32 -6.41
C GLU A 25 6.24 10.61 -5.96
N VAL A 26 6.43 11.36 -4.87
CA VAL A 26 7.77 11.68 -4.36
C VAL A 26 8.42 10.45 -3.74
N PHE A 27 7.70 9.66 -2.94
CA PHE A 27 8.24 8.43 -2.35
C PHE A 27 8.55 7.38 -3.41
N TYR A 28 7.71 7.27 -4.44
CA TYR A 28 7.97 6.40 -5.58
C TYR A 28 9.28 6.77 -6.29
N ALA A 29 9.53 8.07 -6.48
CA ALA A 29 10.72 8.56 -7.18
C ALA A 29 12.01 8.56 -6.33
N LYS A 30 11.92 8.83 -5.02
CA LYS A 30 13.10 9.16 -4.18
C LYS A 30 13.30 8.30 -2.94
N ASP A 31 12.50 7.25 -2.73
CA ASP A 31 12.47 6.49 -1.48
C ASP A 31 12.11 7.30 -0.22
N TYR A 32 11.82 6.62 0.90
CA TYR A 32 11.46 7.30 2.15
C TYR A 32 12.57 8.21 2.67
N ARG A 33 13.83 7.79 2.65
CA ARG A 33 14.95 8.52 3.26
C ARG A 33 15.25 9.78 2.47
N SER A 34 15.30 9.69 1.14
CA SER A 34 15.67 10.81 0.28
C SER A 34 14.48 11.74 -0.05
N ALA A 35 13.25 11.28 0.16
CA ALA A 35 12.06 12.15 0.08
C ALA A 35 12.04 13.19 1.21
N ARG A 36 11.95 14.46 0.82
CA ARG A 36 11.84 15.60 1.73
C ARG A 36 10.42 16.16 1.70
N LEU A 37 9.90 16.57 2.85
CA LEU A 37 8.57 17.20 2.95
C LEU A 37 8.45 18.47 2.09
N ILE A 38 9.56 19.19 1.87
CA ILE A 38 9.59 20.36 0.98
C ILE A 38 9.35 19.98 -0.50
N ASP A 39 9.82 18.80 -0.94
CA ASP A 39 9.60 18.33 -2.31
C ASP A 39 8.12 17.93 -2.48
N ILE A 40 7.52 17.31 -1.46
CA ILE A 40 6.09 16.96 -1.41
C ILE A 40 5.23 18.21 -1.43
N ALA A 41 5.53 19.20 -0.59
CA ALA A 41 4.79 20.46 -0.51
C ALA A 41 4.82 21.23 -1.84
N LYS A 42 6.01 21.32 -2.48
CA LYS A 42 6.17 21.90 -3.81
C LYS A 42 5.30 21.18 -4.84
N LYS A 43 5.32 19.83 -4.84
CA LYS A 43 4.52 19.03 -5.78
C LYS A 43 3.02 19.16 -5.53
N ALA A 44 2.58 19.24 -4.28
CA ALA A 44 1.19 19.48 -3.92
C ALA A 44 0.75 20.94 -4.13
N GLY A 45 1.68 21.88 -4.37
CA GLY A 45 1.38 23.30 -4.45
C GLY A 45 0.78 23.84 -3.15
N VAL A 46 1.34 23.44 -2.01
CA VAL A 46 0.93 23.89 -0.66
C VAL A 46 2.14 24.31 0.17
N PRO A 47 1.98 25.16 1.19
CA PRO A 47 3.05 25.41 2.16
C PRO A 47 3.43 24.14 2.93
N VAL A 48 4.71 23.97 3.26
CA VAL A 48 5.18 22.83 4.08
C VAL A 48 4.46 22.76 5.42
N ALA A 49 4.21 23.92 6.05
CA ALA A 49 3.47 24.02 7.31
C ALA A 49 2.06 23.39 7.22
N LEU A 50 1.42 23.43 6.04
CA LEU A 50 0.11 22.83 5.84
C LEU A 50 0.18 21.31 5.92
N ILE A 51 1.27 20.67 5.47
CA ILE A 51 1.43 19.22 5.62
C ILE A 51 1.38 18.81 7.08
N TYR A 52 2.05 19.57 7.96
CA TYR A 52 2.04 19.31 9.41
C TYR A 52 0.67 19.48 10.06
N THR A 53 -0.27 20.19 9.44
CA THR A 53 -1.67 20.27 9.88
C THR A 53 -2.45 18.97 9.63
N TYR A 54 -2.05 18.18 8.62
CA TYR A 54 -2.73 16.94 8.24
C TYR A 54 -1.99 15.68 8.68
N PHE A 55 -0.67 15.75 8.80
CA PHE A 55 0.21 14.63 9.13
C PHE A 55 1.25 15.09 10.14
N LYS A 56 1.29 14.46 11.30
CA LYS A 56 2.22 14.71 12.41
C LYS A 56 3.68 14.68 11.94
N ASN A 57 4.02 13.78 11.03
CA ASN A 57 5.37 13.63 10.50
C ASN A 57 5.39 12.90 9.15
N LYS A 58 6.59 12.80 8.56
CA LYS A 58 6.82 12.09 7.27
C LYS A 58 6.50 10.60 7.36
N GLU A 59 6.69 9.97 8.52
CA GLU A 59 6.40 8.54 8.70
C GLU A 59 4.89 8.24 8.70
N GLU A 60 4.07 9.08 9.32
CA GLU A 60 2.61 8.97 9.24
C GLU A 60 2.11 9.14 7.81
N LEU A 61 2.61 10.17 7.10
CA LEU A 61 2.29 10.40 5.69
C LEU A 61 2.67 9.20 4.80
N PHE A 62 3.85 8.60 5.04
CA PHE A 62 4.26 7.39 4.34
C PHE A 62 3.33 6.21 4.68
N GLY A 63 3.02 6.03 5.96
CA GLY A 63 2.16 4.96 6.46
C GLY A 63 0.77 4.98 5.83
N GLU A 64 0.16 6.16 5.71
CA GLU A 64 -1.15 6.35 5.06
C GLU A 64 -1.17 5.87 3.60
N ILE A 65 -0.04 5.99 2.90
CA ILE A 65 0.08 5.53 1.50
C ILE A 65 0.17 4.01 1.44
N VAL A 66 0.94 3.37 2.33
CA VAL A 66 1.27 1.95 2.21
C VAL A 66 0.37 1.01 3.03
N ILE A 67 -0.34 1.51 4.04
CA ILE A 67 -1.09 0.65 4.97
C ILE A 67 -2.22 -0.12 4.28
N THR A 68 -2.90 0.52 3.33
CA THR A 68 -4.02 -0.10 2.60
C THR A 68 -3.55 -1.21 1.67
N ILE A 69 -2.47 -0.96 0.92
CA ILE A 69 -1.89 -1.96 0.02
C ILE A 69 -1.25 -3.12 0.81
N TYR A 70 -0.61 -2.84 1.95
CA TYR A 70 -0.08 -3.87 2.84
C TYR A 70 -1.21 -4.78 3.35
N ALA A 71 -2.29 -4.21 3.88
CA ALA A 71 -3.44 -4.98 4.35
C ALA A 71 -4.09 -5.80 3.23
N LYS A 72 -4.18 -5.25 2.02
CA LYS A 72 -4.71 -5.95 0.83
C LYS A 72 -3.84 -7.15 0.46
N ILE A 73 -2.52 -6.99 0.43
CA ILE A 73 -1.59 -8.09 0.12
C ILE A 73 -1.71 -9.20 1.17
N ILE A 74 -1.69 -8.86 2.45
CA ILE A 74 -1.81 -9.85 3.53
C ILE A 74 -3.15 -10.60 3.45
N ARG A 75 -4.25 -9.89 3.19
CA ARG A 75 -5.56 -10.51 2.96
C ARG A 75 -5.53 -11.48 1.78
N ASN A 76 -5.00 -11.06 0.64
CA ASN A 76 -4.93 -11.89 -0.57
C ASN A 76 -4.12 -13.16 -0.32
N ILE A 77 -2.99 -13.07 0.40
CA ILE A 77 -2.17 -14.23 0.76
C ILE A 77 -2.93 -15.20 1.67
N ASN A 78 -3.66 -14.70 2.66
CA ASN A 78 -4.44 -15.53 3.57
C ASN A 78 -5.62 -16.22 2.84
N GLU A 79 -6.28 -15.50 1.92
CA GLU A 79 -7.34 -16.08 1.09
C GLU A 79 -6.82 -17.17 0.15
N MET A 80 -5.61 -17.01 -0.40
CA MET A 80 -4.96 -18.05 -1.19
C MET A 80 -4.70 -19.32 -0.39
N GLU A 81 -4.40 -19.21 0.91
CA GLU A 81 -4.23 -20.36 1.80
C GLU A 81 -5.54 -21.15 1.94
N TYR A 82 -6.68 -20.45 2.09
CA TYR A 82 -8.00 -21.06 2.19
C TYR A 82 -8.53 -21.66 0.87
N VAL A 83 -8.40 -20.91 -0.24
CA VAL A 83 -8.91 -21.34 -1.55
C VAL A 83 -8.03 -22.43 -2.15
N GLY A 84 -6.77 -22.51 -1.74
CA GLY A 84 -5.84 -23.55 -2.13
C GLY A 84 -6.40 -24.97 -1.95
N GLU A 85 -7.23 -25.16 -0.92
CA GLU A 85 -7.90 -26.42 -0.56
C GLU A 85 -9.09 -26.77 -1.50
N MET A 86 -9.62 -25.80 -2.26
CA MET A 86 -10.76 -25.96 -3.18
C MET A 86 -10.36 -26.21 -4.66
N GLY A 87 -9.08 -26.51 -4.94
CA GLY A 87 -8.58 -26.91 -6.28
C GLY A 87 -7.68 -25.90 -7.03
N SER A 88 -7.07 -26.32 -8.15
CA SER A 88 -6.15 -25.50 -8.97
C SER A 88 -6.84 -24.32 -9.65
N ASP A 89 -8.03 -24.55 -10.21
CA ASP A 89 -8.66 -23.60 -11.14
C ASP A 89 -9.20 -22.38 -10.40
N ASN A 90 -9.78 -22.60 -9.21
CA ASN A 90 -10.20 -21.54 -8.31
C ASN A 90 -9.00 -20.71 -7.83
N PHE A 91 -7.88 -21.36 -7.52
CA PHE A 91 -6.67 -20.67 -7.12
C PHE A 91 -6.08 -19.81 -8.24
N ASN A 92 -6.00 -20.34 -9.46
CA ASN A 92 -5.51 -19.58 -10.62
C ASN A 92 -6.42 -18.38 -10.91
N ARG A 93 -7.74 -18.56 -10.85
CA ARG A 93 -8.72 -17.49 -11.08
C ARG A 93 -8.63 -16.40 -10.02
N ILE A 94 -8.65 -16.76 -8.74
CA ILE A 94 -8.60 -15.80 -7.63
C ILE A 94 -7.24 -15.10 -7.60
N GLY A 95 -6.14 -15.84 -7.76
CA GLY A 95 -4.81 -15.26 -7.84
C GLY A 95 -4.68 -14.27 -9.00
N LYS A 96 -5.28 -14.55 -10.16
CA LYS A 96 -5.31 -13.61 -11.29
C LYS A 96 -6.09 -12.34 -10.97
N LEU A 97 -7.27 -12.44 -10.35
CA LEU A 97 -8.08 -11.28 -9.96
C LEU A 97 -7.34 -10.42 -8.92
N GLN A 98 -6.82 -11.05 -7.87
CA GLN A 98 -6.05 -10.37 -6.82
C GLN A 98 -4.80 -9.68 -7.38
N MET A 99 -4.06 -10.34 -8.29
CA MET A 99 -2.91 -9.73 -8.95
C MET A 99 -3.31 -8.52 -9.79
N SER A 100 -4.40 -8.61 -10.55
CA SER A 100 -4.87 -7.48 -11.38
C SER A 100 -5.21 -6.26 -10.52
N GLU A 101 -5.81 -6.46 -9.35
CA GLU A 101 -6.10 -5.37 -8.41
C GLU A 101 -4.83 -4.74 -7.82
N LEU A 102 -3.82 -5.55 -7.47
CA LEU A 102 -2.53 -5.06 -6.98
C LEU A 102 -1.78 -4.22 -8.03
N LEU A 103 -1.87 -4.60 -9.31
CA LEU A 103 -1.24 -3.86 -10.41
C LEU A 103 -1.85 -2.48 -10.64
N LEU A 104 -3.12 -2.27 -10.29
CA LEU A 104 -3.75 -0.94 -10.35
C LEU A 104 -3.10 0.03 -9.35
N GLU A 105 -2.59 -0.47 -8.22
CA GLU A 105 -1.91 0.31 -7.18
C GLU A 105 -0.38 0.08 -7.18
N HIS A 106 0.19 -0.24 -8.35
CA HIS A 106 1.61 -0.63 -8.48
C HIS A 106 2.61 0.35 -7.87
N LYS A 107 2.33 1.66 -7.87
CA LYS A 107 3.21 2.66 -7.23
C LYS A 107 3.31 2.40 -5.73
N LYS A 108 2.18 2.22 -5.05
CA LYS A 108 2.12 1.92 -3.62
C LYS A 108 2.78 0.58 -3.31
N LEU A 109 2.62 -0.40 -4.20
CA LEU A 109 3.33 -1.68 -4.09
C LEU A 109 4.85 -1.49 -4.13
N VAL A 110 5.38 -0.76 -5.11
CA VAL A 110 6.82 -0.45 -5.19
C VAL A 110 7.27 0.36 -3.98
N ILE A 111 6.46 1.32 -3.53
CA ILE A 111 6.79 2.12 -2.35
C ILE A 111 6.96 1.24 -1.11
N LEU A 112 5.99 0.35 -0.87
CA LEU A 112 6.03 -0.61 0.22
C LEU A 112 7.22 -1.58 0.12
N MET A 113 7.52 -2.07 -1.09
CA MET A 113 8.52 -3.14 -1.27
C MET A 113 9.96 -2.64 -1.35
N ASP A 114 10.20 -1.49 -1.95
CA ASP A 114 11.55 -1.02 -2.31
C ASP A 114 11.90 0.34 -1.68
N LYS A 115 10.88 1.12 -1.29
CA LYS A 115 11.07 2.51 -0.85
C LYS A 115 10.87 2.71 0.66
N ALA A 116 10.60 1.64 1.41
CA ALA A 116 10.25 1.69 2.83
C ALA A 116 11.45 1.72 3.80
N ALA A 117 12.69 1.71 3.30
CA ALA A 117 13.87 1.71 4.15
C ALA A 117 13.88 2.89 5.14
N GLY A 118 14.08 2.61 6.44
CA GLY A 118 14.02 3.63 7.49
C GLY A 118 12.61 3.97 7.99
N THR A 119 11.61 3.16 7.63
CA THR A 119 10.26 3.21 8.22
C THR A 119 9.98 1.92 8.99
N LYS A 120 8.89 1.91 9.78
CA LYS A 120 8.33 0.68 10.35
C LYS A 120 7.92 -0.42 9.33
N PHE A 121 7.88 -0.10 8.03
CA PHE A 121 7.52 -1.04 6.96
C PHE A 121 8.74 -1.63 6.23
N VAL A 122 9.96 -1.38 6.71
CA VAL A 122 11.20 -1.84 6.05
C VAL A 122 11.23 -3.35 5.78
N ASP A 123 10.67 -4.16 6.67
CA ASP A 123 10.65 -5.63 6.55
C ASP A 123 9.46 -6.18 5.74
N SER A 124 8.53 -5.31 5.30
CA SER A 124 7.30 -5.74 4.63
C SER A 124 7.56 -6.58 3.37
N ARG A 125 8.60 -6.26 2.59
CA ARG A 125 9.01 -7.09 1.43
C ARG A 125 9.39 -8.50 1.85
N VAL A 126 10.18 -8.65 2.91
CA VAL A 126 10.65 -9.94 3.41
C VAL A 126 9.46 -10.73 3.95
N ASP A 127 8.58 -10.10 4.73
CA ASP A 127 7.41 -10.74 5.32
C ASP A 127 6.43 -11.22 4.25
N ILE A 128 6.13 -10.38 3.25
CA ILE A 128 5.25 -10.73 2.13
C ILE A 128 5.86 -11.91 1.34
N THR A 129 7.15 -11.85 1.04
CA THR A 129 7.83 -12.93 0.28
C THR A 129 7.80 -14.25 1.04
N LYS A 130 8.12 -14.24 2.34
CA LYS A 130 8.09 -15.43 3.19
C LYS A 130 6.70 -16.05 3.26
N ARG A 131 5.66 -15.22 3.43
CA ARG A 131 4.28 -15.69 3.47
C ARG A 131 3.84 -16.29 2.15
N LEU A 132 4.11 -15.62 1.03
CA LEU A 132 3.83 -16.15 -0.32
C LEU A 132 4.55 -17.48 -0.58
N GLN A 133 5.85 -17.57 -0.26
CA GLN A 133 6.63 -18.80 -0.41
C GLN A 133 6.02 -19.95 0.40
N LYS A 134 5.62 -19.69 1.65
CA LYS A 134 4.94 -20.69 2.48
C LYS A 134 3.63 -21.17 1.86
N THR A 135 2.79 -20.25 1.38
CA THR A 135 1.51 -20.57 0.74
C THR A 135 1.69 -21.39 -0.54
N ILE A 136 2.66 -21.02 -1.39
CA ILE A 136 2.97 -21.76 -2.62
C ILE A 136 3.53 -23.16 -2.30
N LYS A 137 4.47 -23.27 -1.34
CA LYS A 137 5.10 -24.54 -0.95
C LYS A 137 4.08 -25.56 -0.45
N LYS A 138 3.21 -25.16 0.48
CA LYS A 138 2.12 -26.01 0.99
C LYS A 138 1.26 -26.58 -0.14
N LYS A 139 1.00 -25.78 -1.17
CA LYS A 139 0.20 -26.19 -2.31
C LYS A 139 0.92 -27.23 -3.17
N ILE A 140 2.20 -27.03 -3.49
CA ILE A 140 3.00 -28.00 -4.26
C ILE A 140 3.10 -29.35 -3.52
N GLU A 141 3.29 -29.32 -2.20
CA GLU A 141 3.35 -30.52 -1.37
C GLU A 141 1.99 -31.25 -1.32
N GLY A 142 0.88 -30.52 -1.17
CA GLY A 142 -0.48 -31.10 -1.22
C GLY A 142 -0.88 -31.71 -2.57
N TYR A 143 -0.21 -31.34 -3.68
CA TYR A 143 -0.36 -32.02 -4.98
C TYR A 143 0.38 -33.37 -5.05
N SER A 144 1.40 -33.56 -4.21
CA SER A 144 2.23 -34.77 -4.24
C SER A 144 1.64 -35.92 -3.42
N GLU A 145 0.81 -35.61 -2.41
CA GLU A 145 0.14 -36.61 -1.56
C GLU A 145 -1.21 -37.12 -2.14
N ASN A 146 -1.76 -36.44 -3.16
CA ASN A 146 -3.03 -36.81 -3.82
C ASN A 146 -2.83 -37.53 -5.18
N LYS A 147 -1.65 -38.11 -5.41
CA LYS A 147 -1.33 -38.96 -6.56
C LYS A 147 -0.96 -40.36 -6.08
#